data_AF-A0AAW1MJ86-F1
#
_entry.id   AF-A0AAW1MJ86-F1
#
_cell.length_a   1.000
_cell.length_b   1.000
_cell.length_c   1.000
_cell.angle_alpha   90.00
_cell.angle_beta   90.00
_cell.angle_gamma   90.00
#
_symmetry.space_group_name_H-M   'P 1'
#
loop_
_entity.id
_entity.type
_entity.pdbx_description
1 polymer ?
#
loop_
_entity_poly.entity_id
_entity_poly.type
_entity_poly.pdbx_seq_one_letter_code
_entity_poly.pdbx_strand_id
1 'polypeptide(L)'
;MSFNNVGKVDKVVLACCALHNFFRRNSTNYLSSHSTEHKNISDHNLEEGDWRAELHRLYSLQNRRTYYNSTAKNIRQAFTDYYNNAGKVPFQESMIK
;
A
#
# COMPACT_ATOMS: atom_id res chain seq x y z
N MET A 1 -20.57 -24.33 -9.75
CA MET A 1 -19.55 -23.30 -9.46
C MET A 1 -19.06 -22.74 -10.77
N SER A 2 -19.41 -21.49 -11.10
CA SER A 2 -18.93 -20.83 -12.33
C SER A 2 -17.54 -20.27 -12.04
N PHE A 3 -16.55 -20.70 -12.84
CA PHE A 3 -15.22 -20.11 -12.81
C PHE A 3 -15.34 -18.64 -13.22
N ASN A 4 -14.94 -17.74 -12.32
CA ASN A 4 -14.74 -16.33 -12.65
C ASN A 4 -13.92 -16.25 -13.94
N ASN A 5 -14.47 -15.64 -14.98
CA ASN A 5 -13.83 -15.53 -16.27
C ASN A 5 -12.61 -14.59 -16.10
N VAL A 6 -11.44 -15.18 -15.86
CA VAL A 6 -10.19 -14.48 -15.54
C VAL A 6 -9.87 -13.40 -16.58
N GLY A 7 -10.17 -13.66 -17.87
CA GLY A 7 -9.96 -12.68 -18.94
C GLY A 7 -10.86 -11.43 -18.86
N LYS A 8 -11.94 -11.44 -18.07
CA LYS A 8 -12.70 -10.22 -17.74
C LYS A 8 -12.01 -9.40 -16.65
N VAL A 9 -11.37 -10.07 -15.68
CA VAL A 9 -10.64 -9.41 -14.60
C VAL A 9 -9.48 -8.61 -15.17
N ASP A 10 -8.70 -9.21 -16.08
CA ASP A 10 -7.57 -8.53 -16.71
C ASP A 10 -8.01 -7.27 -17.48
N LYS A 11 -9.12 -7.35 -18.21
CA LYS A 11 -9.67 -6.19 -18.93
C LYS A 11 -10.10 -5.06 -17.99
N VAL A 12 -10.73 -5.40 -16.87
CA VAL A 12 -11.12 -4.41 -15.85
C VAL A 12 -9.89 -3.77 -15.23
N VAL A 13 -8.89 -4.57 -14.83
CA VAL A 13 -7.63 -4.07 -14.27
C VAL A 13 -6.94 -3.13 -15.26
N LEU A 14 -6.80 -3.54 -16.52
CA LEU A 14 -6.16 -2.73 -17.56
C LEU A 14 -6.94 -1.43 -17.82
N ALA A 15 -8.27 -1.48 -17.84
CA ALA A 15 -9.10 -0.28 -18.00
C ALA A 15 -8.89 0.69 -16.83
N CYS A 16 -8.86 0.21 -15.58
CA CYS A 16 -8.57 1.02 -14.41
C CYS A 16 -7.16 1.63 -14.47
N CYS A 17 -6.13 0.85 -14.84
CA CYS A 17 -4.77 1.36 -15.00
C CYS A 17 -4.68 2.43 -16.10
N ALA A 18 -5.32 2.20 -17.26
CA ALA A 18 -5.35 3.15 -18.35
C ALA A 18 -6.01 4.46 -17.92
N LEU A 19 -7.15 4.38 -17.22
CA LEU A 19 -7.88 5.53 -16.71
C LEU A 19 -7.07 6.30 -15.66
N HIS A 20 -6.45 5.60 -14.71
CA HIS A 20 -5.58 6.20 -13.69
C HIS A 20 -4.41 6.96 -14.35
N ASN A 21 -3.75 6.34 -15.33
CA ASN A 21 -2.65 6.96 -16.08
C ASN A 21 -3.12 8.18 -16.87
N PHE A 22 -4.31 8.10 -17.48
CA PHE A 22 -4.91 9.23 -18.19
C PHE A 22 -5.16 10.41 -17.24
N PHE A 23 -5.82 10.18 -16.11
CA PHE A 23 -6.09 11.26 -15.16
C PHE A 23 -4.83 11.84 -14.53
N ARG A 24 -3.85 10.99 -14.20
CA ARG A 24 -2.56 11.46 -13.67
C ARG A 24 -1.82 12.38 -14.65
N ARG A 25 -2.00 12.21 -15.96
CA ARG A 25 -1.39 13.06 -16.99
C ARG A 25 -2.19 14.32 -17.29
N ASN A 26 -3.52 14.25 -17.20
CA ASN A 26 -4.41 15.30 -17.72
C ASN A 26 -5.13 16.10 -16.63
N SER A 27 -5.00 15.72 -15.36
CA SER A 27 -5.61 16.43 -14.23
C SER A 27 -4.59 16.64 -13.12
N THR A 28 -4.29 17.92 -12.85
CA THR A 28 -3.42 18.32 -11.74
C THR A 28 -4.02 18.02 -10.37
N ASN A 29 -5.35 17.85 -10.30
CA ASN A 29 -6.08 17.64 -9.05
C ASN A 29 -6.42 16.17 -8.78
N TYR A 30 -6.13 15.26 -9.73
CA TYR A 30 -6.44 13.85 -9.57
C TYR A 30 -5.51 13.14 -8.57
N LEU A 31 -4.23 13.52 -8.57
CA LEU A 31 -3.22 12.99 -7.66
C LEU A 31 -2.30 14.14 -7.23
N SER A 32 -2.73 14.89 -6.21
CA SER A 32 -1.93 15.97 -5.64
C SER A 32 -0.74 15.40 -4.86
N SER A 33 0.28 16.24 -4.60
CA SER A 33 1.41 15.90 -3.72
C SER A 33 0.95 15.38 -2.35
N HIS A 34 -0.19 15.85 -1.86
CA HIS A 34 -0.77 15.46 -0.59
C HIS A 34 -1.68 14.21 -0.64
N SER A 35 -1.98 13.71 -1.85
CA SER A 35 -2.78 12.48 -2.01
C SER A 35 -2.00 11.22 -1.64
N THR A 36 -0.66 11.31 -1.63
CA THR A 36 0.26 10.20 -1.35
C THR A 36 1.35 10.67 -0.40
N GLU A 37 1.94 9.75 0.35
CA GLU A 37 3.13 10.06 1.13
C GLU A 37 4.32 10.31 0.21
N HIS A 38 5.05 11.40 0.44
CA HIS A 38 6.26 11.71 -0.29
C HIS A 38 7.46 11.63 0.65
N LYS A 39 8.53 10.94 0.23
CA LYS A 39 9.79 10.96 0.98
C LYS A 39 10.72 11.96 0.32
N ASN A 40 11.12 12.99 1.06
CA ASN A 40 12.27 13.78 0.65
C ASN A 40 13.53 12.93 0.85
N ILE A 41 14.20 12.61 -0.26
CA ILE A 41 15.37 11.73 -0.27
C ILE A 41 16.57 12.40 0.41
N SER A 42 16.71 13.73 0.32
CA SER A 42 17.87 14.45 0.88
C SER A 42 17.84 14.51 2.40
N ASP A 43 16.65 14.75 2.96
CA ASP A 43 16.50 15.05 4.39
C ASP A 43 15.90 13.87 5.16
N HIS A 44 15.59 12.78 4.44
CA HIS A 44 14.90 11.59 4.93
C HIS A 44 13.53 11.86 5.60
N ASN A 45 13.01 13.08 5.45
CA ASN A 45 11.72 13.48 5.97
C ASN A 45 10.59 12.88 5.14
N LEU A 46 9.58 12.36 5.85
CA LEU A 46 8.34 11.88 5.28
C LEU A 46 7.33 13.02 5.32
N GLU A 47 6.89 13.46 4.15
CA GLU A 47 5.71 14.31 4.01
C GLU A 47 4.48 13.42 4.01
N GLU A 48 3.65 13.58 5.04
CA GLU A 48 2.43 12.80 5.20
C GLU A 48 1.36 13.25 4.21
N GLY A 49 0.60 12.30 3.67
CA GLY A 49 -0.59 12.63 2.89
C GLY A 49 -1.70 13.15 3.79
N ASP A 50 -2.54 14.05 3.26
CA ASP A 50 -3.62 14.72 4.01
C ASP A 50 -4.59 13.74 4.67
N TRP A 51 -4.77 12.56 4.05
CA TRP A 51 -5.64 11.51 4.56
C TRP A 51 -5.26 11.01 5.96
N ARG A 52 -4.01 11.17 6.41
CA ARG A 52 -3.58 10.85 7.78
C ARG A 52 -4.10 11.84 8.81
N ALA A 53 -4.38 13.08 8.42
CA ALA A 53 -5.02 14.07 9.28
C ALA A 53 -6.56 13.92 9.30
N GLU A 54 -7.15 13.26 8.30
CA GLU A 54 -8.59 13.02 8.19
C GLU A 54 -9.11 11.82 9.04
N LEU A 55 -8.55 11.61 10.24
CA LEU A 55 -8.89 10.48 11.11
C LEU A 55 -10.39 10.42 11.49
N HIS A 56 -11.08 11.56 11.47
CA HIS A 56 -12.49 11.66 11.84
C HIS A 56 -13.46 11.01 10.83
N ARG A 57 -12.97 10.61 9.64
CA ARG A 57 -13.77 9.99 8.58
C ARG A 57 -13.52 8.49 8.42
N LEU A 58 -12.55 7.93 9.15
CA LEU A 58 -12.23 6.51 9.08
C LEU A 58 -13.00 5.76 10.16
N TYR A 59 -13.94 4.90 9.74
CA TYR A 59 -14.62 4.01 10.66
C TYR A 59 -13.66 2.91 11.13
N SER A 60 -13.62 2.69 12.44
CA SER A 60 -12.91 1.54 13.00
C SER A 60 -13.41 0.25 12.36
N LEU A 61 -12.47 -0.59 11.92
CA LEU A 61 -12.81 -1.92 11.43
C LEU A 61 -13.49 -2.72 12.53
N GLN A 62 -14.61 -3.38 12.20
CA GLN A 62 -15.26 -4.28 13.14
C GLN A 62 -14.31 -5.44 13.47
N ASN A 63 -14.13 -5.70 14.76
CA ASN A 63 -13.33 -6.82 15.22
C ASN A 63 -14.03 -8.13 14.82
N ARG A 64 -13.52 -8.79 13.79
CA ARG A 64 -13.99 -10.10 13.38
C ARG A 64 -13.19 -11.16 14.12
N ARG A 65 -13.89 -12.10 14.78
CA ARG A 65 -13.25 -13.34 15.25
C ARG A 65 -12.64 -14.05 14.05
N THR A 66 -11.32 -14.03 13.97
CA THR A 66 -10.56 -14.77 12.97
C THR A 66 -10.07 -16.06 13.60
N TYR A 67 -10.08 -17.14 12.82
CA TYR A 67 -9.42 -18.37 13.23
C TYR A 67 -7.92 -18.16 13.14
N TYR A 68 -7.23 -18.39 14.25
CA TYR A 68 -5.78 -18.35 14.29
C TYR A 68 -5.20 -19.39 13.32
N ASN A 69 -4.42 -18.93 12.35
CA ASN A 69 -3.70 -19.79 11.42
C ASN A 69 -2.20 -19.73 11.74
N SER A 70 -1.68 -20.79 12.36
CA SER A 70 -0.28 -20.91 12.76
C SER A 70 0.66 -20.84 11.55
N THR A 71 0.31 -21.46 10.43
CA THR A 71 1.08 -21.40 9.18
C THR A 71 1.21 -19.97 8.68
N ALA A 72 0.11 -19.22 8.63
CA ALA A 72 0.13 -17.82 8.20
C ALA A 72 0.98 -16.95 9.15
N LYS A 73 0.95 -17.22 10.46
CA LYS A 73 1.83 -16.54 11.43
C LYS A 73 3.30 -16.85 11.14
N ASN A 74 3.64 -18.12 10.95
CA ASN A 74 5.01 -18.55 10.69
C ASN A 74 5.56 -17.96 9.38
N ILE A 75 4.73 -17.90 8.33
CA ILE A 75 5.10 -17.24 7.06
C ILE A 75 5.38 -15.76 7.27
N ARG A 76 4.50 -15.03 7.98
CA ARG A 76 4.75 -13.62 8.30
C ARG A 76 6.04 -13.44 9.09
N GLN A 77 6.30 -14.31 10.08
CA GLN A 77 7.52 -14.26 10.86
C GLN A 77 8.76 -14.49 9.99
N ALA A 78 8.74 -15.50 9.12
CA ALA A 78 9.85 -15.79 8.21
C ALA A 78 10.16 -14.61 7.28
N PHE A 79 9.14 -13.93 6.74
CA PHE A 79 9.35 -12.72 5.95
C PHE A 79 9.91 -11.56 6.78
N THR A 80 9.37 -11.33 7.97
CA THR A 80 9.91 -10.31 8.90
C THR A 80 11.38 -10.56 9.18
N ASP A 81 11.75 -11.80 9.49
CA ASP A 81 13.13 -12.18 9.81
C ASP A 81 14.03 -11.98 8.59
N TYR A 82 13.57 -12.32 7.38
CA TYR A 82 14.33 -12.10 6.15
C TYR A 82 14.57 -10.60 5.89
N TYR A 83 13.50 -9.79 5.81
CA TYR A 83 13.60 -8.39 5.42
C TYR A 83 14.24 -7.48 6.47
N ASN A 84 14.31 -7.93 7.72
CA ASN A 84 15.04 -7.22 8.78
C ASN A 84 16.51 -7.66 8.90
N ASN A 85 16.89 -8.78 8.26
CA ASN A 85 18.26 -9.32 8.31
C ASN A 85 18.84 -9.53 6.91
N ALA A 86 18.80 -10.76 6.37
CA ALA A 86 19.48 -11.12 5.12
C ALA A 86 19.01 -10.32 3.89
N GLY A 87 17.74 -9.92 3.87
CA GLY A 87 17.13 -9.09 2.84
C GLY A 87 17.14 -7.59 3.16
N LYS A 88 17.88 -7.16 4.19
CA LYS A 88 17.93 -5.76 4.60
C LYS A 88 18.63 -4.91 3.54
N VAL A 89 18.08 -3.74 3.27
CA VAL A 89 18.60 -2.75 2.32
C VAL A 89 19.06 -1.49 3.04
N PRO A 90 20.09 -0.77 2.53
CA PRO A 90 20.73 0.32 3.27
C PRO A 90 19.79 1.43 3.72
N PHE A 91 18.78 1.77 2.92
CA PHE A 91 17.84 2.85 3.28
C PHE A 91 16.98 2.51 4.51
N GLN A 92 16.84 1.24 4.90
CA GLN A 92 16.05 0.88 6.08
C GLN A 92 16.66 1.43 7.38
N GLU A 93 17.99 1.52 7.46
CA GLU A 93 18.66 2.13 8.62
C GLU A 93 18.29 3.60 8.77
N SER A 94 18.16 4.32 7.65
CA SER A 94 17.74 5.73 7.63
C SER A 94 16.26 5.94 8.02
N MET A 95 15.49 4.86 8.19
CA MET A 95 14.07 4.90 8.53
C MET A 95 13.79 4.54 10.00
N ILE A 96 14.79 4.06 10.73
CA ILE A 96 14.68 3.78 12.17
C ILE A 96 14.92 5.10 12.90
N LYS A 97 13.92 5.56 13.67
CA LYS A 97 14.01 6.74 14.54
C LYS A 97 14.50 6.34 15.93
#